data_AF-A0A7G6STH0-F1
#
_entry.id   AF-A0A7G6STH0-F1
#
_cell.length_a   1.000
_cell.length_b   1.000
_cell.length_c   1.000
_cell.angle_alpha   90.00
_cell.angle_beta   90.00
_cell.angle_gamma   90.00
#
_symmetry.space_group_name_H-M   'P 1'
#
loop_
_entity.id
_entity.type
_entity.pdbx_description
1 polymer ?
#
loop_
_entity_poly.entity_id
_entity_poly.type
_entity_poly.pdbx_seq_one_letter_code
_entity_poly.pdbx_strand_id
1 'polypeptide(L)'
;MNTTSALDTAGARPLQFPIPANVYAETVVSVKHYTDRLFSFRITRPQSLRFRSGEFVMIGLPNAEKPVFRAYSVASPAWDEELEFFSIKVPDGPLTSELQKIQVGDTVIMRQKSTGTLVVDALTPAKRLFMISTGTGIAPFASLLRDPDTYEKFDQLILTHTCRDNAELTYGQELVAALESDPLIGELTTGRVTLYNSTTREESARMGRITALIGSGKFYADLGIEKLNPETDRIMICGSMHMLKDVKELAESLGFQEGSLSHPATFVVERAFVG
;
A
#
# COMPACT_ATOMS: atom_id res chain seq x y z
N MET A 1 -28.24 12.46 -9.27
CA MET A 1 -27.91 11.89 -10.60
C MET A 1 -26.44 12.15 -10.81
N ASN A 2 -25.58 11.22 -10.36
CA ASN A 2 -24.14 11.35 -10.60
C ASN A 2 -23.89 10.85 -12.02
N THR A 3 -23.57 11.78 -12.92
CA THR A 3 -23.04 11.48 -14.23
C THR A 3 -21.67 10.86 -14.05
N THR A 4 -21.61 9.53 -13.95
CA THR A 4 -20.39 8.77 -14.25
C THR A 4 -19.98 9.22 -15.65
N SER A 5 -18.89 9.99 -15.76
CA SER A 5 -18.37 10.34 -17.08
C SER A 5 -18.16 9.01 -17.81
N ALA A 6 -18.81 8.82 -18.96
CA ALA A 6 -18.64 7.59 -19.72
C ALA A 6 -17.14 7.47 -20.03
N LEU A 7 -16.48 6.48 -19.43
CA LEU A 7 -15.08 6.19 -19.71
C LEU A 7 -14.95 6.01 -21.22
N ASP A 8 -14.04 6.76 -21.85
CA ASP A 8 -13.74 6.58 -23.26
C ASP A 8 -12.96 5.27 -23.42
N THR A 9 -13.69 4.22 -23.78
CA THR A 9 -13.16 2.86 -23.96
C THR A 9 -12.82 2.56 -25.42
N ALA A 10 -12.81 3.56 -26.31
CA ALA A 10 -12.57 3.35 -27.74
C ALA A 10 -11.19 2.74 -28.06
N GLY A 11 -10.22 2.86 -27.13
CA GLY A 11 -8.89 2.25 -27.22
C GLY A 11 -8.72 0.92 -26.47
N ALA A 12 -9.75 0.41 -25.79
CA ALA A 12 -9.65 -0.80 -24.97
C ALA A 12 -9.32 -2.03 -25.82
N ARG A 13 -8.41 -2.88 -25.33
CA ARG A 13 -8.06 -4.10 -26.05
C ARG A 13 -9.21 -5.11 -25.98
N PRO A 14 -9.59 -5.74 -27.10
CA PRO A 14 -10.64 -6.74 -27.10
C PRO A 14 -10.20 -7.96 -26.27
N LEU A 15 -11.14 -8.54 -25.52
CA LEU A 15 -10.90 -9.76 -24.75
C LEU A 15 -10.64 -10.92 -25.72
N GLN A 16 -9.45 -11.52 -25.61
CA GLN A 16 -9.06 -12.69 -26.41
C GLN A 16 -9.41 -14.01 -25.71
N PHE A 17 -9.61 -13.98 -24.39
CA PHE A 17 -9.91 -15.13 -23.55
C PHE A 17 -11.18 -14.91 -22.73
N PRO A 18 -11.94 -15.96 -22.41
CA PRO A 18 -13.11 -15.84 -21.56
C PRO A 18 -12.72 -15.42 -20.14
N ILE A 19 -13.57 -14.63 -19.51
CA ILE A 19 -13.43 -14.28 -18.10
C ILE A 19 -13.72 -15.54 -17.25
N PRO A 20 -12.81 -15.97 -16.35
CA PRO A 20 -13.05 -17.13 -15.50
C PRO A 20 -14.28 -16.94 -14.59
N ALA A 21 -14.93 -18.05 -14.20
CA ALA A 21 -15.98 -17.99 -13.18
C ALA A 21 -15.42 -17.51 -11.81
N ASN A 22 -16.29 -16.91 -10.98
CA ASN A 22 -15.99 -16.45 -9.62
C ASN A 22 -14.86 -15.40 -9.54
N VAL A 23 -14.81 -14.51 -10.53
CA VAL A 23 -13.98 -13.31 -10.51
C VAL A 23 -14.86 -12.11 -10.84
N TYR A 24 -14.43 -10.93 -10.39
CA TYR A 24 -14.89 -9.67 -10.94
C TYR A 24 -14.03 -9.32 -12.16
N ALA A 25 -14.64 -8.69 -13.15
CA ALA A 25 -13.94 -8.13 -14.31
C ALA A 25 -14.20 -6.62 -14.28
N GLU A 26 -13.16 -5.87 -13.95
CA GLU A 26 -13.22 -4.45 -13.68
C GLU A 26 -12.43 -3.68 -14.73
N THR A 27 -12.88 -2.46 -15.01
CA THR A 27 -12.34 -1.62 -16.08
C THR A 27 -11.27 -0.70 -15.52
N VAL A 28 -10.13 -0.59 -16.20
CA VAL A 28 -9.09 0.38 -15.87
C VAL A 28 -9.60 1.79 -16.14
N VAL A 29 -9.56 2.63 -15.11
CA VAL A 29 -10.02 4.02 -15.13
C VAL A 29 -8.86 4.98 -15.37
N SER A 30 -7.70 4.71 -14.75
CA SER A 30 -6.51 5.55 -14.90
C SER A 30 -5.23 4.74 -14.73
N VAL A 31 -4.14 5.22 -15.35
CA VAL A 31 -2.80 4.65 -15.25
C VAL A 31 -1.80 5.80 -15.13
N LYS A 32 -0.89 5.72 -14.17
CA LYS A 32 0.20 6.68 -13.97
C LYS A 32 1.52 5.93 -13.79
N HIS A 33 2.48 6.18 -14.67
CA HIS A 33 3.83 5.62 -14.54
C HIS A 33 4.72 6.61 -13.78
N TYR A 34 5.38 6.12 -12.73
CA TYR A 34 6.34 6.92 -11.94
C TYR A 34 7.76 6.71 -12.43
N THR A 35 8.11 5.46 -12.76
CA THR A 35 9.43 5.09 -13.26
C THR A 35 9.32 3.94 -14.27
N ASP A 36 10.44 3.52 -14.84
CA ASP A 36 10.55 2.29 -15.63
C ASP A 36 10.28 1.02 -14.80
N ARG A 37 10.12 1.16 -13.48
CA ARG A 37 9.89 0.07 -12.53
C ARG A 37 8.58 0.19 -11.78
N LEU A 38 7.92 1.35 -11.75
CA LEU A 38 6.78 1.61 -10.86
C LEU A 38 5.66 2.34 -11.58
N PHE A 39 4.42 1.92 -11.31
CA PHE A 39 3.21 2.57 -11.80
C PHE A 39 2.05 2.33 -10.86
N SER A 40 1.09 3.25 -10.85
CA SER A 40 -0.22 3.03 -10.23
C SER A 40 -1.29 2.95 -11.31
N PHE A 41 -2.39 2.29 -10.99
CA PHE A 41 -3.58 2.28 -11.82
C PHE A 41 -4.82 2.18 -10.93
N ARG A 42 -5.95 2.66 -11.46
CA ARG A 42 -7.25 2.56 -10.81
C ARG A 42 -8.19 1.73 -11.67
N ILE A 43 -9.05 0.96 -11.05
CA ILE A 43 -10.10 0.17 -11.70
C ILE A 43 -11.46 0.46 -11.07
N THR A 44 -12.53 0.17 -11.79
CA THR A 44 -13.89 0.20 -11.23
C THR A 44 -14.00 -0.73 -10.01
N ARG A 45 -14.85 -0.35 -9.05
CA ARG A 45 -15.07 -1.14 -7.83
C ARG A 45 -16.34 -2.01 -7.98
N PRO A 46 -16.26 -3.32 -7.76
CA PRO A 46 -17.45 -4.14 -7.71
C PRO A 46 -18.33 -3.76 -6.51
N GLN A 47 -19.62 -3.52 -6.73
CA GLN A 47 -20.56 -3.08 -5.69
C GLN A 47 -20.65 -4.02 -4.48
N SER A 48 -20.42 -5.32 -4.70
CA SER A 48 -20.45 -6.35 -3.65
C SER A 48 -19.14 -6.50 -2.89
N LEU A 49 -18.05 -5.86 -3.35
CA LEU A 49 -16.77 -5.94 -2.66
C LEU A 49 -16.82 -5.15 -1.35
N ARG A 50 -16.51 -5.82 -0.25
CA ARG A 50 -16.22 -5.24 1.06
C ARG A 50 -14.82 -5.67 1.44
N PHE A 51 -14.03 -4.71 1.91
CA PHE A 51 -12.66 -4.91 2.39
C PHE A 51 -12.38 -3.89 3.49
N ARG A 52 -11.36 -4.16 4.30
CA ARG A 52 -10.80 -3.18 5.25
C ARG A 52 -9.57 -2.54 4.66
N SER A 53 -9.36 -1.25 4.91
CA SER A 53 -8.17 -0.56 4.43
C SER A 53 -6.91 -1.27 4.90
N GLY A 54 -5.97 -1.46 3.96
CA GLY A 54 -4.75 -2.23 4.14
C GLY A 54 -4.83 -3.73 3.77
N GLU A 55 -6.02 -4.27 3.47
CA GLU A 55 -6.15 -5.61 2.88
C GLU A 55 -5.65 -5.68 1.43
N PHE A 56 -5.38 -6.90 0.96
CA PHE A 56 -5.06 -7.22 -0.41
C PHE A 56 -6.13 -8.11 -1.07
N VAL A 57 -6.12 -8.09 -2.40
CA VAL A 57 -6.92 -8.96 -3.26
C VAL A 57 -6.02 -9.65 -4.27
N MET A 58 -6.51 -10.72 -4.90
CA MET A 58 -5.80 -11.38 -5.99
C MET A 58 -6.28 -10.80 -7.32
N ILE A 59 -5.38 -10.15 -8.07
CA ILE A 59 -5.69 -9.63 -9.42
C ILE A 59 -4.92 -10.40 -10.49
N GLY A 60 -5.42 -10.33 -11.72
CA GLY A 60 -4.82 -10.92 -12.91
C GLY A 60 -5.29 -10.21 -14.18
N LEU A 61 -4.91 -10.75 -15.34
CA LEU A 61 -5.36 -10.29 -16.64
C LEU A 61 -6.05 -11.42 -17.41
N PRO A 62 -7.10 -11.12 -18.21
CA PRO A 62 -7.75 -12.10 -19.07
C PRO A 62 -6.93 -12.36 -20.35
N ASN A 63 -5.66 -12.75 -20.20
CA ASN A 63 -4.68 -12.90 -21.29
C ASN A 63 -4.26 -14.36 -21.55
N ALA A 64 -4.92 -15.32 -20.89
CA ALA A 64 -4.73 -16.76 -21.08
C ALA A 64 -5.99 -17.51 -20.64
N GLU A 65 -6.19 -18.74 -21.11
CA GLU A 65 -7.28 -19.63 -20.63
C GLU A 65 -7.21 -19.86 -19.11
N LYS A 66 -6.00 -19.90 -18.56
CA LYS A 66 -5.73 -19.97 -17.12
C LYS A 66 -4.94 -18.73 -16.70
N PRO A 67 -5.63 -17.63 -16.34
CA PRO A 67 -4.97 -16.41 -15.93
C PRO A 67 -4.05 -16.58 -14.71
N VAL A 68 -2.94 -15.87 -14.75
CA VAL A 68 -2.04 -15.74 -13.61
C VAL A 68 -2.61 -14.72 -12.64
N PHE A 69 -2.76 -15.12 -11.37
CA PHE A 69 -3.15 -14.22 -10.29
C PHE A 69 -1.97 -13.90 -9.37
N ARG A 70 -1.91 -12.66 -8.88
CA ARG A 70 -0.97 -12.22 -7.84
C ARG A 70 -1.69 -11.38 -6.79
N ALA A 71 -1.18 -11.44 -5.57
CA ALA A 71 -1.66 -10.62 -4.47
C ALA A 71 -1.25 -9.16 -4.69
N TYR A 72 -2.20 -8.26 -4.48
CA TYR A 72 -2.03 -6.81 -4.57
C TYR A 72 -2.79 -6.15 -3.44
N SER A 73 -2.07 -5.41 -2.58
CA SER A 73 -2.71 -4.55 -1.59
C SER A 73 -3.58 -3.53 -2.30
N VAL A 74 -4.82 -3.37 -1.83
CA VAL A 74 -5.70 -2.31 -2.32
C VAL A 74 -5.17 -1.01 -1.74
N ALA A 75 -4.72 -0.11 -2.61
CA ALA A 75 -4.10 1.14 -2.19
C ALA A 75 -5.12 2.24 -1.90
N SER A 76 -6.33 2.17 -2.45
CA SER A 76 -7.42 3.09 -2.10
C SER A 76 -8.07 2.72 -0.75
N PRO A 77 -8.63 3.69 0.00
CA PRO A 77 -9.33 3.41 1.25
C PRO A 77 -10.66 2.66 1.00
N ALA A 78 -11.17 2.00 2.04
CA ALA A 78 -12.38 1.18 1.98
C ALA A 78 -13.66 1.91 1.54
N TRP A 79 -13.69 3.24 1.62
CA TRP A 79 -14.82 4.09 1.21
C TRP A 79 -14.73 4.58 -0.25
N ASP A 80 -13.59 4.44 -0.93
CA ASP A 80 -13.37 4.94 -2.29
C ASP A 80 -14.27 4.21 -3.31
N GLU A 81 -14.81 4.94 -4.29
CA GLU A 81 -15.66 4.39 -5.34
C GLU A 81 -14.87 3.57 -6.38
N GLU A 82 -13.54 3.67 -6.38
CA GLU A 82 -12.65 2.90 -7.24
C GLU A 82 -11.57 2.17 -6.43
N LEU A 83 -10.93 1.18 -7.06
CA LEU A 83 -9.82 0.45 -6.48
C LEU A 83 -8.51 0.93 -7.09
N GLU A 84 -7.61 1.43 -6.26
CA GLU A 84 -6.25 1.81 -6.65
C GLU A 84 -5.26 0.69 -6.34
N PHE A 85 -4.27 0.53 -7.21
CA PHE A 85 -3.16 -0.39 -7.01
C PHE A 85 -1.84 0.30 -7.34
N PHE A 86 -0.79 -0.02 -6.57
CA PHE A 86 0.57 0.40 -6.83
C PHE A 86 1.45 -0.81 -7.14
N SER A 87 2.04 -0.84 -8.33
CA SER A 87 2.63 -2.03 -8.92
C SER A 87 4.08 -1.82 -9.34
N ILE A 88 4.84 -2.92 -9.28
CA ILE A 88 6.19 -3.04 -9.80
C ILE A 88 6.18 -3.62 -11.21
N LYS A 89 7.09 -3.16 -12.06
CA LYS A 89 7.38 -3.73 -13.38
C LYS A 89 8.57 -4.66 -13.22
N VAL A 90 8.31 -5.97 -13.27
CA VAL A 90 9.35 -7.00 -13.21
C VAL A 90 9.57 -7.52 -14.63
N PRO A 91 10.80 -7.40 -15.19
CA PRO A 91 11.13 -8.03 -16.46
C PRO A 91 10.80 -9.52 -16.41
N ASP A 92 10.13 -10.02 -17.45
CA ASP A 92 9.69 -11.42 -17.56
C ASP A 92 8.78 -11.90 -16.41
N GLY A 93 8.20 -10.97 -15.64
CA GLY A 93 7.27 -11.26 -14.56
C GLY A 93 5.96 -11.87 -15.11
N PRO A 94 5.45 -13.01 -14.59
CA PRO A 94 4.30 -13.72 -15.15
C PRO A 94 3.00 -12.89 -15.26
N LEU A 95 2.87 -11.84 -14.46
CA LEU A 95 1.75 -10.90 -14.54
C LEU A 95 2.22 -9.48 -14.92
N THR A 96 3.26 -8.98 -14.26
CA THR A 96 3.69 -7.58 -14.37
C THR A 96 4.30 -7.23 -15.72
N SER A 97 4.79 -8.22 -16.49
CA SER A 97 5.22 -8.02 -17.88
C SER A 97 4.08 -7.52 -18.77
N GLU A 98 2.85 -7.99 -18.52
CA GLU A 98 1.64 -7.58 -19.24
C GLU A 98 0.86 -6.47 -18.51
N LEU A 99 0.83 -6.49 -17.17
CA LEU A 99 0.12 -5.49 -16.37
C LEU A 99 0.68 -4.08 -16.56
N GLN A 100 1.98 -3.93 -16.81
CA GLN A 100 2.57 -2.62 -17.09
C GLN A 100 2.09 -1.99 -18.41
N LYS A 101 1.43 -2.75 -19.28
CA LYS A 101 0.98 -2.32 -20.61
C LYS A 101 -0.51 -1.95 -20.63
N ILE A 102 -1.21 -2.05 -19.49
CA ILE A 102 -2.64 -1.73 -19.43
C ILE A 102 -2.91 -0.27 -19.75
N GLN A 103 -4.05 -0.03 -20.37
CA GLN A 103 -4.55 1.28 -20.72
C GLN A 103 -5.95 1.48 -20.13
N VAL A 104 -6.40 2.73 -20.09
CA VAL A 104 -7.78 3.06 -19.72
C VAL A 104 -8.74 2.28 -20.63
N GLY A 105 -9.76 1.68 -20.03
CA GLY A 105 -10.73 0.81 -20.70
C GLY A 105 -10.34 -0.68 -20.75
N ASP A 106 -9.08 -1.04 -20.51
CA ASP A 106 -8.69 -2.46 -20.43
C ASP A 106 -9.36 -3.15 -19.22
N THR A 107 -9.45 -4.48 -19.28
CA THR A 107 -10.03 -5.30 -18.19
C THR A 107 -8.94 -5.87 -17.28
N VAL A 108 -9.14 -5.71 -15.97
CA VAL A 108 -8.41 -6.44 -14.91
C VAL A 108 -9.38 -7.39 -14.23
N ILE A 109 -8.96 -8.64 -14.01
CA ILE A 109 -9.77 -9.63 -13.28
C ILE A 109 -9.33 -9.72 -11.83
N MET A 110 -10.28 -9.90 -10.92
CA MET A 110 -10.03 -9.88 -9.47
C MET A 110 -10.82 -10.99 -8.76
N ARG A 111 -10.18 -11.69 -7.83
CA ARG A 111 -10.87 -12.65 -6.95
C ARG A 111 -11.77 -11.91 -5.96
N GLN A 112 -12.90 -12.51 -5.63
CA GLN A 112 -13.96 -11.84 -4.86
C GLN A 112 -13.66 -11.68 -3.36
N LYS A 113 -12.59 -12.27 -2.85
CA LYS A 113 -12.22 -12.23 -1.43
C LYS A 113 -11.01 -11.32 -1.22
N SER A 114 -11.15 -10.33 -0.35
CA SER A 114 -10.03 -9.64 0.27
C SER A 114 -9.55 -10.39 1.51
N THR A 115 -8.29 -10.19 1.87
CA THR A 115 -7.69 -10.69 3.11
C THR A 115 -6.43 -9.88 3.41
N GLY A 116 -5.84 -10.05 4.58
CA GLY A 116 -4.60 -9.39 4.94
C GLY A 116 -4.45 -9.24 6.45
N THR A 117 -3.25 -8.92 6.88
CA THR A 117 -2.91 -8.69 8.30
C THR A 117 -2.73 -7.21 8.63
N LEU A 118 -2.50 -6.35 7.63
CA LEU A 118 -2.27 -4.91 7.79
C LEU A 118 -3.57 -4.14 7.95
N VAL A 119 -4.34 -4.49 8.98
CA VAL A 119 -5.61 -3.85 9.32
C VAL A 119 -5.52 -3.34 10.75
N VAL A 120 -6.08 -2.15 11.01
CA VAL A 120 -5.98 -1.51 12.33
C VAL A 120 -6.67 -2.28 13.45
N ASP A 121 -7.58 -3.21 13.11
CA ASP A 121 -8.23 -4.11 14.07
C ASP A 121 -7.28 -5.20 14.62
N ALA A 122 -6.18 -5.48 13.93
CA ALA A 122 -5.17 -6.44 14.40
C ALA A 122 -4.18 -5.80 15.39
N LEU A 123 -4.38 -4.53 15.74
CA LEU A 123 -3.56 -3.77 16.68
C LEU A 123 -4.36 -3.36 17.92
N THR A 124 -3.73 -3.39 19.09
CA THR A 124 -4.31 -2.83 20.31
C THR A 124 -4.30 -1.29 20.27
N PRO A 125 -5.16 -0.59 21.03
CA PRO A 125 -5.20 0.88 21.04
C PRO A 125 -3.86 1.49 21.44
N ALA A 126 -3.45 2.59 20.80
CA ALA A 126 -2.21 3.29 21.14
C ALA A 126 -2.23 4.74 20.62
N LYS A 127 -1.20 5.51 21.00
CA LYS A 127 -1.07 6.91 20.57
C LYS A 127 -0.54 7.02 19.13
N ARG A 128 0.51 6.26 18.79
CA ARG A 128 1.24 6.39 17.53
C ARG A 128 1.16 5.12 16.71
N LEU A 129 0.96 5.24 15.40
CA LEU A 129 1.09 4.14 14.44
C LEU A 129 2.29 4.38 13.52
N PHE A 130 3.22 3.44 13.51
CA PHE A 130 4.38 3.42 12.63
C PHE A 130 4.14 2.46 11.47
N MET A 131 4.04 2.99 10.26
CA MET A 131 3.87 2.25 9.01
C MET A 131 5.22 2.14 8.30
N ILE A 132 5.88 1.01 8.43
CA ILE A 132 7.25 0.81 7.97
C ILE A 132 7.26 0.13 6.61
N SER A 133 7.68 0.83 5.56
CA SER A 133 7.54 0.36 4.17
C SER A 133 8.79 0.44 3.30
N THR A 134 8.89 -0.47 2.33
CA THR A 134 9.89 -0.40 1.25
C THR A 134 9.28 -0.64 -0.12
N GLY A 135 9.69 0.13 -1.13
CA GLY A 135 9.21 -0.02 -2.51
C GLY A 135 7.67 0.00 -2.61
N THR A 136 7.07 -1.02 -3.23
CA THR A 136 5.61 -1.16 -3.34
C THR A 136 4.91 -1.53 -2.03
N GLY A 137 5.65 -1.82 -0.95
CA GLY A 137 5.09 -2.07 0.37
C GLY A 137 4.38 -0.86 0.99
N ILE A 138 4.47 0.32 0.38
CA ILE A 138 3.66 1.49 0.76
C ILE A 138 2.18 1.34 0.40
N ALA A 139 1.83 0.49 -0.58
CA ALA A 139 0.47 0.34 -1.08
C ALA A 139 -0.62 0.16 0.01
N PRO A 140 -0.51 -0.77 0.97
CA PRO A 140 -1.52 -0.90 2.03
C PRO A 140 -1.59 0.35 2.93
N PHE A 141 -0.48 1.07 3.10
CA PHE A 141 -0.44 2.28 3.90
C PHE A 141 -1.05 3.48 3.18
N ALA A 142 -1.04 3.49 1.84
CA ALA A 142 -1.80 4.46 1.08
C ALA A 142 -3.31 4.33 1.33
N SER A 143 -3.79 3.12 1.59
CA SER A 143 -5.19 2.85 1.93
C SER A 143 -5.47 3.34 3.35
N LEU A 144 -4.65 2.92 4.32
CA LEU A 144 -4.80 3.27 5.73
C LEU A 144 -4.68 4.77 6.01
N LEU A 145 -3.75 5.46 5.38
CA LEU A 145 -3.59 6.92 5.51
C LEU A 145 -4.79 7.71 5.00
N ARG A 146 -5.61 7.10 4.14
CA ARG A 146 -6.82 7.73 3.61
C ARG A 146 -8.10 7.27 4.32
N ASP A 147 -7.97 6.47 5.38
CA ASP A 147 -9.10 5.91 6.11
C ASP A 147 -9.34 6.65 7.45
N PRO A 148 -10.52 7.26 7.66
CA PRO A 148 -10.91 7.88 8.94
C PRO A 148 -10.73 6.96 10.16
N ASP A 149 -11.00 5.66 10.03
CA ASP A 149 -10.90 4.70 11.14
C ASP A 149 -9.47 4.62 11.70
N THR A 150 -8.46 4.86 10.85
CA THR A 150 -7.06 4.93 11.28
C THR A 150 -6.85 6.12 12.24
N TYR A 151 -7.47 7.26 11.94
CA TYR A 151 -7.38 8.48 12.73
C TYR A 151 -8.25 8.46 13.97
N GLU A 152 -9.27 7.61 14.04
CA GLU A 152 -10.01 7.37 15.29
C GLU A 152 -9.17 6.58 16.31
N LYS A 153 -8.32 5.68 15.83
CA LYS A 153 -7.54 4.77 16.68
C LYS A 153 -6.16 5.30 17.10
N PHE A 154 -5.59 6.25 16.35
CA PHE A 154 -4.23 6.72 16.57
C PHE A 154 -4.09 8.23 16.40
N ASP A 155 -3.52 8.92 17.38
CA ASP A 155 -3.30 10.37 17.35
C ASP A 155 -2.27 10.79 16.29
N GLN A 156 -1.25 9.96 16.04
CA GLN A 156 -0.15 10.28 15.12
C GLN A 156 0.20 9.08 14.24
N LEU A 157 0.40 9.33 12.95
CA LEU A 157 0.79 8.36 11.95
C LEU A 157 2.18 8.70 11.41
N ILE A 158 3.10 7.75 11.47
CA ILE A 158 4.46 7.89 10.98
C ILE A 158 4.66 6.87 9.87
N LEU A 159 4.69 7.35 8.63
CA LEU A 159 4.95 6.54 7.45
C LEU A 159 6.44 6.62 7.10
N THR A 160 7.07 5.46 6.92
CA THR A 160 8.41 5.37 6.33
C THR A 160 8.30 4.79 4.93
N HIS A 161 9.03 5.35 3.96
CA HIS A 161 9.13 4.81 2.61
C HIS A 161 10.59 4.81 2.17
N THR A 162 11.19 3.62 2.19
CA THR A 162 12.57 3.44 1.73
C THR A 162 12.59 2.84 0.33
N CYS A 163 13.24 3.53 -0.59
CA CYS A 163 13.42 3.11 -1.97
C CYS A 163 14.90 3.08 -2.37
N ARG A 164 15.20 2.68 -3.61
CA ARG A 164 16.57 2.72 -4.13
C ARG A 164 16.95 4.13 -4.52
N ASP A 165 16.06 4.77 -5.28
CA ASP A 165 16.29 6.02 -6.00
C ASP A 165 15.17 7.02 -5.66
N ASN A 166 15.43 8.32 -5.83
CA ASN A 166 14.50 9.40 -5.46
C ASN A 166 13.19 9.33 -6.24
N ALA A 167 13.25 8.98 -7.53
CA ALA A 167 12.06 8.87 -8.38
C ALA A 167 11.07 7.79 -7.91
N GLU A 168 11.55 6.79 -7.17
CA GLU A 168 10.69 5.74 -6.59
C GLU A 168 9.91 6.23 -5.35
N LEU A 169 10.26 7.40 -4.79
CA LEU A 169 9.60 8.01 -3.62
C LEU A 169 8.41 8.90 -4.00
N THR A 170 8.28 9.27 -5.28
CA THR A 170 7.27 10.24 -5.75
C THR A 170 5.85 9.83 -5.40
N TYR A 171 5.49 8.55 -5.50
CA TYR A 171 4.16 8.06 -5.10
C TYR A 171 3.84 8.39 -3.63
N GLY A 172 4.77 8.10 -2.71
CA GLY A 172 4.57 8.36 -1.28
C GLY A 172 4.57 9.86 -0.95
N GLN A 173 5.37 10.65 -1.66
CA GLN A 173 5.42 12.11 -1.51
C GLN A 173 4.10 12.75 -1.95
N GLU A 174 3.60 12.40 -3.14
CA GLU A 174 2.33 12.90 -3.66
C GLU A 174 1.16 12.47 -2.78
N LEU A 175 1.15 11.20 -2.34
CA LEU A 175 0.14 10.68 -1.41
C LEU A 175 0.02 11.55 -0.16
N VAL A 176 1.13 11.76 0.56
CA VAL A 176 1.10 12.53 1.82
C VAL A 176 0.80 14.00 1.59
N ALA A 177 1.34 14.59 0.52
CA ALA A 177 1.06 15.98 0.17
C ALA A 177 -0.42 16.24 -0.15
N ALA A 178 -1.14 15.23 -0.67
CA ALA A 178 -2.55 15.35 -1.00
C ALA A 178 -3.49 15.22 0.22
N LEU A 179 -3.04 14.60 1.32
CA LEU A 179 -3.91 14.26 2.47
C LEU A 179 -4.58 15.49 3.08
N GLU A 180 -3.82 16.54 3.38
CA GLU A 180 -4.37 17.74 4.05
C GLU A 180 -5.36 18.51 3.15
N SER A 181 -5.23 18.36 1.82
CA SER A 181 -6.12 18.97 0.84
C SER A 181 -7.35 18.12 0.48
N ASP A 182 -7.45 16.91 1.01
CA ASP A 182 -8.56 16.01 0.71
C ASP A 182 -9.88 16.54 1.33
N PRO A 183 -10.96 16.72 0.55
CA PRO A 183 -12.21 17.28 1.06
C PRO A 183 -12.91 16.43 2.13
N LEU A 184 -12.61 15.13 2.22
CA LEU A 184 -13.28 14.19 3.12
C LEU A 184 -12.46 13.93 4.39
N ILE A 185 -11.14 13.86 4.27
CA ILE A 185 -10.26 13.49 5.40
C ILE A 185 -9.25 14.57 5.80
N GLY A 186 -9.13 15.68 5.05
CA GLY A 186 -8.08 16.68 5.25
C GLY A 186 -8.00 17.21 6.69
N GLU A 187 -9.15 17.52 7.28
CA GLU A 187 -9.24 17.96 8.69
C GLU A 187 -8.76 16.90 9.67
N LEU A 188 -8.98 15.61 9.38
CA LEU A 188 -8.51 14.49 10.22
C LEU A 188 -7.02 14.27 10.12
N THR A 189 -6.39 14.64 9.00
CA THR A 189 -4.98 14.34 8.71
C THR A 189 -4.00 15.46 9.10
N THR A 190 -4.50 16.69 9.18
CA THR A 190 -3.68 17.90 9.37
C THR A 190 -2.79 17.80 10.62
N GLY A 191 -1.47 17.89 10.42
CA GLY A 191 -0.49 17.80 11.50
C GLY A 191 -0.37 16.43 12.21
N ARG A 192 -1.05 15.39 11.71
CA ARG A 192 -1.05 14.04 12.30
C ARG A 192 -0.24 13.02 11.51
N VAL A 193 0.12 13.33 10.26
CA VAL A 193 0.89 12.43 9.40
C VAL A 193 2.32 12.95 9.21
N THR A 194 3.29 12.08 9.42
CA THR A 194 4.71 12.37 9.16
C THR A 194 5.27 11.38 8.16
N LEU A 195 5.85 11.88 7.06
CA LEU A 195 6.54 11.07 6.06
C LEU A 195 8.06 11.07 6.31
N TYR A 196 8.63 9.87 6.46
CA TYR A 196 10.06 9.64 6.63
C TYR A 196 10.61 8.82 5.46
N ASN A 197 11.03 9.51 4.41
CA ASN A 197 11.60 8.86 3.23
C ASN A 197 13.10 8.66 3.34
N SER A 198 13.60 7.59 2.72
CA SER A 198 15.04 7.42 2.48
C SER A 198 15.36 6.71 1.17
N THR A 199 16.53 6.99 0.62
CA THR A 199 17.10 6.25 -0.52
C THR A 199 18.20 5.29 -0.05
N THR A 200 18.57 4.32 -0.90
CA THR A 200 19.63 3.34 -0.57
C THR A 200 20.72 3.26 -1.64
N ARG A 201 20.55 3.93 -2.78
CA ARG A 201 21.52 3.94 -3.88
C ARG A 201 21.83 5.35 -4.36
N GLU A 202 20.80 6.10 -4.71
CA GLU A 202 20.94 7.50 -5.14
C GLU A 202 21.19 8.42 -3.94
N GLU A 203 22.11 9.37 -4.08
CA GLU A 203 22.35 10.40 -3.07
C GLU A 203 21.08 11.24 -2.84
N SER A 204 20.72 11.44 -1.57
CA SER A 204 19.54 12.23 -1.20
C SER A 204 19.70 12.82 0.19
N ALA A 205 18.77 13.68 0.59
CA ALA A 205 18.73 14.29 1.92
C ALA A 205 18.76 13.27 3.06
N ARG A 206 18.24 12.06 2.81
CA ARG A 206 18.26 10.98 3.79
C ARG A 206 18.53 9.64 3.12
N MET A 207 19.66 9.04 3.47
CA MET A 207 20.06 7.73 2.95
C MET A 207 20.08 6.66 4.05
N GLY A 208 19.82 5.42 3.67
CA GLY A 208 19.95 4.24 4.52
C GLY A 208 18.71 3.35 4.53
N ARG A 209 18.92 2.06 4.83
CA ARG A 209 17.82 1.13 5.12
C ARG A 209 17.14 1.56 6.41
N ILE A 210 15.82 1.47 6.46
CA ILE A 210 15.05 1.91 7.64
C ILE A 210 15.48 1.21 8.93
N THR A 211 15.86 -0.06 8.88
CA THR A 211 16.37 -0.82 10.02
C THR A 211 17.65 -0.22 10.60
N ALA A 212 18.58 0.20 9.75
CA ALA A 212 19.82 0.88 10.18
C ALA A 212 19.52 2.28 10.73
N LEU A 213 18.57 3.00 10.15
CA LEU A 213 18.16 4.32 10.63
C LEU A 213 17.49 4.25 12.01
N ILE A 214 16.66 3.24 12.25
CA ILE A 214 16.06 2.99 13.57
C ILE A 214 17.14 2.52 14.56
N GLY A 215 17.95 1.54 14.20
CA GLY A 215 18.97 0.95 15.08
C GLY A 215 20.06 1.93 15.51
N SER A 216 20.48 2.84 14.62
CA SER A 216 21.45 3.90 14.94
C SER A 216 20.86 5.04 15.77
N GLY A 217 19.54 5.10 15.90
CA GLY A 217 18.83 6.20 16.55
C GLY A 217 18.65 7.45 15.69
N LYS A 218 19.21 7.49 14.47
CA LYS A 218 19.04 8.61 13.52
C LYS A 218 17.57 8.87 13.21
N PHE A 219 16.77 7.82 13.04
CA PHE A 219 15.32 7.94 12.82
C PHE A 219 14.63 8.79 13.89
N TYR A 220 14.94 8.53 15.16
CA TYR A 220 14.35 9.26 16.28
C TYR A 220 14.87 10.70 16.36
N ALA A 221 16.17 10.90 16.15
CA ALA A 221 16.80 12.21 16.17
C ALA A 221 16.28 13.12 15.05
N ASP A 222 16.18 12.60 13.83
CA ASP A 222 15.66 13.32 12.66
C ASP A 222 14.21 13.77 12.85
N LEU A 223 13.41 12.96 13.55
CA LEU A 223 11.98 13.24 13.81
C LEU A 223 11.74 14.02 15.11
N GLY A 224 12.75 14.15 15.98
CA GLY A 224 12.57 14.75 17.30
C GLY A 224 11.62 13.96 18.20
N ILE A 225 11.59 12.63 18.08
CA ILE A 225 10.67 11.76 18.83
C ILE A 225 11.42 10.82 19.78
N GLU A 226 10.72 10.33 20.80
CA GLU A 226 11.20 9.23 21.64
C GLU A 226 11.30 7.91 20.87
N LYS A 227 12.10 6.98 21.40
CA LYS A 227 12.26 5.62 20.87
C LYS A 227 10.92 4.89 20.82
N LEU A 228 10.83 3.87 19.96
CA LEU A 228 9.68 2.98 19.90
C LEU A 228 9.42 2.35 21.28
N ASN A 229 8.18 2.45 21.75
CA ASN A 229 7.69 1.93 23.02
C ASN A 229 6.37 1.16 22.80
N PRO A 230 6.30 -0.15 23.13
CA PRO A 230 5.08 -0.94 22.95
C PRO A 230 3.89 -0.46 23.78
N GLU A 231 4.08 0.38 24.79
CA GLU A 231 2.97 0.98 25.54
C GLU A 231 2.23 2.05 24.72
N THR A 232 2.96 2.85 23.93
CA THR A 232 2.40 4.01 23.23
C THR A 232 2.31 3.83 21.72
N ASP A 233 2.97 2.82 21.17
CA ASP A 233 3.21 2.71 19.73
C ASP A 233 2.72 1.37 19.16
N ARG A 234 2.25 1.41 17.92
CA ARG A 234 1.98 0.22 17.11
C ARG A 234 2.78 0.26 15.84
N ILE A 235 3.11 -0.92 15.31
CA ILE A 235 3.93 -1.04 14.10
C ILE A 235 3.20 -1.89 13.07
N MET A 236 3.13 -1.40 11.84
CA MET A 236 2.77 -2.20 10.67
C MET A 236 3.97 -2.27 9.73
N ILE A 237 4.31 -3.46 9.24
CA ILE A 237 5.51 -3.66 8.43
C ILE A 237 5.13 -4.27 7.08
N CYS A 238 5.50 -3.59 5.98
CA CYS A 238 5.27 -4.09 4.63
C CYS A 238 6.46 -3.85 3.71
N GLY A 239 7.06 -4.91 3.18
CA GLY A 239 8.24 -4.76 2.33
C GLY A 239 8.82 -6.07 1.83
N SER A 240 10.09 -6.01 1.43
CA SER A 240 10.86 -7.21 1.07
C SER A 240 11.01 -8.17 2.26
N MET A 241 11.19 -9.47 1.98
CA MET A 241 11.40 -10.50 3.01
C MET A 241 12.54 -10.16 3.97
N HIS A 242 13.64 -9.61 3.47
CA HIS A 242 14.79 -9.24 4.29
C HIS A 242 14.45 -8.08 5.22
N MET A 243 13.81 -7.03 4.70
CA MET A 243 13.41 -5.90 5.54
C MET A 243 12.38 -6.32 6.59
N LEU A 244 11.41 -7.14 6.21
CA LEU A 244 10.36 -7.61 7.10
C LEU A 244 10.95 -8.41 8.26
N LYS A 245 11.89 -9.32 7.97
CA LYS A 245 12.65 -10.06 8.98
C LYS A 245 13.40 -9.12 9.93
N ASP A 246 14.21 -8.22 9.39
CA ASP A 246 15.04 -7.32 10.19
C ASP A 246 14.21 -6.39 11.10
N VAL A 247 13.12 -5.82 10.58
CA VAL A 247 12.24 -4.93 11.35
C VAL A 247 11.44 -5.71 12.39
N LYS A 248 11.00 -6.93 12.06
CA LYS A 248 10.33 -7.81 13.03
C LYS A 248 11.25 -8.14 14.20
N GLU A 249 12.47 -8.59 13.93
CA GLU A 249 13.46 -8.90 14.97
C GLU A 249 13.77 -7.68 15.84
N LEU A 250 13.87 -6.49 15.23
CA LEU A 250 14.01 -5.23 15.95
C LEU A 250 12.81 -4.94 16.85
N ALA A 251 11.58 -5.06 16.34
CA ALA A 251 10.37 -4.83 17.12
C ALA A 251 10.25 -5.79 18.31
N GLU A 252 10.50 -7.08 18.09
CA GLU A 252 10.51 -8.10 19.15
C GLU A 252 11.58 -7.82 20.20
N SER A 253 12.78 -7.36 19.79
CA SER A 253 13.84 -6.97 20.74
C SER A 253 13.48 -5.77 21.62
N LEU A 254 12.50 -4.96 21.17
CA LEU A 254 11.96 -3.81 21.90
C LEU A 254 10.69 -4.17 22.70
N GLY A 255 10.32 -5.45 22.77
CA GLY A 255 9.18 -5.93 23.54
C GLY A 255 7.83 -5.84 22.82
N PHE A 256 7.81 -5.56 21.52
CA PHE A 256 6.60 -5.65 20.72
C PHE A 256 6.21 -7.12 20.47
N GLN A 257 4.91 -7.39 20.34
CA GLN A 257 4.33 -8.71 20.14
C GLN A 257 3.52 -8.73 18.84
N GLU A 258 3.71 -9.78 18.05
CA GLU A 258 3.02 -9.94 16.77
C GLU A 258 1.55 -10.25 17.00
N GLY A 259 0.69 -9.47 16.36
CA GLY A 259 -0.75 -9.57 16.44
C GLY A 259 -1.35 -10.26 15.23
N SER A 260 -2.63 -10.54 15.36
CA SER A 260 -3.47 -11.02 14.27
C SER A 260 -4.88 -10.50 14.47
N LEU A 261 -5.75 -10.71 13.48
CA LEU A 261 -7.16 -10.36 13.61
C LEU A 261 -7.88 -11.07 14.76
N SER A 262 -7.50 -12.30 15.08
CA SER A 262 -8.11 -13.04 16.19
C SER A 262 -7.47 -12.71 17.53
N HIS A 263 -6.23 -12.22 17.53
CA HIS A 263 -5.47 -11.84 18.73
C HIS A 263 -4.70 -10.54 18.46
N PRO A 264 -5.37 -9.38 18.57
CA PRO A 264 -4.72 -8.09 18.33
C PRO A 264 -3.55 -7.86 19.30
N ALA A 265 -2.45 -7.29 18.81
CA ALA A 265 -1.25 -7.02 19.62
C ALA A 265 -0.53 -5.73 19.19
N THR A 266 0.78 -5.62 19.40
CA THR A 266 1.50 -4.35 19.23
C THR A 266 2.17 -4.17 17.87
N PHE A 267 2.31 -5.22 17.05
CA PHE A 267 2.67 -5.07 15.64
C PHE A 267 2.07 -6.12 14.72
N VAL A 268 1.98 -5.83 13.43
CA VAL A 268 1.60 -6.78 12.37
C VAL A 268 2.51 -6.66 11.15
N VAL A 269 2.64 -7.75 10.41
CA VAL A 269 3.52 -7.80 9.23
C VAL A 269 2.82 -8.43 8.03
N GLU A 270 3.15 -7.94 6.84
CA GLU A 270 2.74 -8.56 5.58
C GLU A 270 3.84 -8.42 4.52
N ARG A 271 3.94 -9.43 3.66
CA ARG A 271 4.95 -9.47 2.59
C ARG A 271 4.46 -8.66 1.40
N ALA A 272 5.29 -7.75 0.89
CA ALA A 272 4.94 -6.96 -0.29
C ALA A 272 4.91 -7.80 -1.59
N PHE A 273 5.67 -8.90 -1.65
CA PHE A 273 5.66 -9.87 -2.74
C PHE A 273 6.29 -11.20 -2.30
N VAL A 274 5.93 -12.29 -2.98
CA VAL A 274 6.64 -13.58 -2.90
C VAL A 274 7.54 -13.64 -4.12
N GLY A 275 8.85 -13.42 -3.88
CA GLY A 275 9.90 -13.57 -4.89
C GLY A 275 10.26 -15.03 -5.09
#